data_AF-A0A8C8WH17-F1
#
_entry.id   AF-A0A8C8WH17-F1
#
_cell.length_a   1.000
_cell.length_b   1.000
_cell.length_c   1.000
_cell.angle_alpha   90.00
_cell.angle_beta   90.00
_cell.angle_gamma   90.00
#
_symmetry.space_group_name_H-M   'P 1'
#
loop_
_entity.id
_entity.type
_entity.pdbx_description
1 polymer ?
#
loop_
_entity_poly.entity_id
_entity_poly.type
_entity_poly.pdbx_seq_one_letter_code
_entity_poly.pdbx_strand_id
1 'polypeptide(L)' 'MKIFYYFLHFLCYVTFILPATCTLVDPNRCSQNFGYCRRRCFKYEKQIDICLSPSKICCIERLFEEDS' A
#
# COMPACT_ATOMS: atom_id res chain seq x y z
N MET A 1 17.23 7.33 34.88
CA MET A 1 17.02 8.58 34.11
C MET A 1 15.90 8.38 33.10
N LYS A 2 14.72 8.98 33.31
CA LYS A 2 13.52 8.81 32.45
C LYS A 2 13.77 9.20 30.97
N ILE A 3 14.72 10.12 30.73
CA ILE A 3 15.07 10.59 29.38
C ILE A 3 15.51 9.45 28.45
N PHE A 4 16.28 8.49 28.96
CA PHE A 4 16.76 7.37 28.15
C PHE A 4 15.63 6.44 27.75
N TYR A 5 14.65 6.22 28.64
CA TYR A 5 13.47 5.42 28.34
C TYR A 5 12.64 6.05 27.22
N TYR A 6 12.41 7.37 27.26
CA TYR A 6 11.70 8.08 26.19
C TYR A 6 12.45 8.02 24.85
N PHE A 7 13.78 8.16 24.89
CA PHE A 7 14.59 8.09 23.68
C PHE A 7 14.56 6.69 23.05
N LEU A 8 14.65 5.65 23.88
CA LEU A 8 14.58 4.25 23.45
C LEU A 8 13.19 3.92 22.87
N HIS A 9 12.13 4.44 23.50
CA HIS A 9 10.76 4.29 22.99
C HIS A 9 10.55 5.03 21.66
N PHE A 10 11.12 6.22 21.51
CA PHE A 10 11.07 6.96 20.25
C PHE A 10 11.81 6.21 19.13
N LEU A 11 13.00 5.70 19.42
CA LEU A 11 13.76 4.87 18.47
C LEU A 11 12.94 3.66 18.03
N CYS A 12 12.38 2.89 18.96
CA CYS A 12 11.55 1.73 18.62
C CYS A 12 10.34 2.10 17.76
N TYR A 13 9.70 3.24 18.02
CA TYR A 13 8.57 3.71 17.23
C TYR A 13 8.99 4.01 15.77
N VAL A 14 10.09 4.73 15.58
CA VAL A 14 10.57 5.12 14.23
C VAL A 14 11.14 3.93 13.46
N THR A 15 11.80 2.97 14.13
CA THR A 15 12.47 1.86 13.44
C THR A 15 11.58 0.65 13.19
N PHE A 16 10.57 0.41 14.03
CA PHE A 16 9.73 -0.80 13.91
C PHE A 16 8.28 -0.49 13.57
N ILE A 17 7.68 0.52 14.22
CA ILE A 17 6.25 0.81 14.05
C ILE A 17 6.00 1.64 12.79
N LEU A 18 6.83 2.67 12.56
CA LEU A 18 6.70 3.53 11.39
C LEU A 18 6.88 2.76 10.07
N PRO A 19 7.87 1.86 9.90
CA PRO A 19 8.02 1.11 8.65
C PRO A 19 6.96 0.02 8.46
N ALA A 20 6.41 -0.54 9.55
CA ALA A 20 5.32 -1.50 9.45
C ALA A 20 3.98 -0.84 9.02
N THR A 21 3.80 0.44 9.34
CA THR A 21 2.59 1.21 8.98
C THR A 21 2.76 2.00 7.69
N CYS A 22 3.97 2.44 7.38
CA CYS A 22 4.37 2.92 6.07
C CYS A 22 4.73 1.72 5.21
N THR A 23 3.72 0.97 4.75
CA THR A 23 3.91 0.09 3.60
C THR A 23 4.61 0.92 2.52
N LEU A 24 5.84 0.55 2.13
CA LEU A 24 6.49 1.11 0.95
C LEU A 24 5.61 0.74 -0.24
N VAL A 25 4.59 1.55 -0.49
CA VAL A 25 3.76 1.47 -1.67
C VAL A 25 4.69 1.80 -2.81
N ASP A 26 5.08 0.80 -3.59
CA ASP A 26 5.80 1.05 -4.83
C ASP A 26 4.84 1.82 -5.75
N PRO A 27 5.09 3.12 -5.99
CA PRO A 27 4.16 3.95 -6.74
C PRO A 27 4.02 3.49 -8.19
N ASN A 28 5.00 2.73 -8.70
CA ASN A 28 5.02 2.25 -10.07
C ASN A 28 4.38 0.88 -10.24
N ARG A 29 4.22 0.09 -9.16
CA ARG A 29 3.66 -1.26 -9.24
C ARG A 29 2.25 -1.28 -9.82
N CYS A 30 1.44 -0.28 -9.47
CA CYS A 30 0.09 -0.15 -10.05
C CYS A 30 0.14 0.12 -11.56
N SER A 31 0.97 1.08 -12.01
CA SER A 31 1.10 1.41 -13.43
C SER A 31 1.79 0.31 -14.26
N GLN A 32 2.75 -0.41 -13.67
CA GLN A 32 3.43 -1.54 -14.31
C GLN A 32 2.47 -2.70 -14.59
N ASN A 33 1.49 -2.90 -13.71
CA ASN A 33 0.45 -3.91 -13.89
C ASN A 33 -0.73 -3.41 -14.75
N PHE A 34 -0.58 -2.30 -15.49
CA PHE A 34 -1.65 -1.66 -16.25
C PHE A 34 -2.90 -1.35 -15.40
N GLY A 35 -2.71 -1.14 -14.09
CA GLY A 35 -3.75 -0.82 -13.14
C GLY A 35 -4.07 0.68 -13.09
N TYR A 36 -5.26 0.99 -12.57
CA TYR A 36 -5.77 2.34 -12.42
C TYR A 36 -6.01 2.68 -10.95
N CYS A 37 -5.52 3.84 -10.52
CA CYS A 37 -5.74 4.35 -9.16
C CYS A 37 -7.12 5.02 -9.02
N ARG A 38 -8.01 4.44 -8.21
CA ARG A 38 -9.38 4.93 -8.00
C ARG A 38 -9.77 4.85 -6.53
N ARG A 39 -10.87 5.50 -6.12
CA ARG A 39 -11.39 5.38 -4.74
C ARG A 39 -12.06 4.02 -4.49
N ARG A 40 -12.70 3.46 -5.51
CA ARG A 40 -13.32 2.13 -5.51
C ARG A 40 -13.14 1.51 -6.89
N CYS A 41 -12.88 0.21 -6.95
CA CYS A 41 -12.82 -0.53 -8.19
C CYS A 41 -14.22 -0.76 -8.76
N PHE A 42 -14.33 -0.90 -10.08
CA PHE A 42 -15.54 -1.32 -10.75
C PHE A 42 -15.83 -2.81 -10.47
N LYS A 43 -17.07 -3.24 -10.75
CA LYS A 43 -17.52 -4.62 -10.50
C LYS A 43 -16.68 -5.67 -11.25
N TYR A 44 -16.15 -5.32 -12.42
CA TYR A 44 -15.30 -6.15 -13.27
C TYR A 44 -13.80 -6.03 -12.97
N GLU A 45 -13.41 -5.19 -12.00
CA GLU A 45 -12.02 -5.00 -11.59
C GLU A 45 -11.72 -5.77 -10.28
N LYS A 46 -10.44 -5.86 -9.95
CA LYS A 46 -9.92 -6.42 -8.70
C LYS A 46 -8.97 -5.41 -8.05
N GLN A 47 -9.08 -5.24 -6.73
CA GLN A 47 -8.09 -4.51 -5.94
C GLN A 47 -6.85 -5.38 -5.76
N ILE A 48 -5.68 -4.86 -6.13
CA ILE A 48 -4.40 -5.57 -6.03
C ILE A 48 -3.37 -4.88 -5.15
N ASP A 49 -3.53 -3.57 -4.94
CA ASP A 49 -2.62 -2.76 -4.14
C ASP A 49 -3.30 -1.44 -3.71
N ILE A 50 -2.56 -0.59 -3.01
CA ILE A 50 -2.89 0.81 -2.75
C ILE A 50 -2.05 1.74 -3.65
N CYS A 51 -2.48 2.98 -3.81
CA CYS A 51 -1.73 3.98 -4.58
C CYS A 51 -0.99 4.94 -3.64
N LEU A 52 -0.12 5.79 -4.19
CA LEU A 52 0.61 6.82 -3.44
C LEU A 52 -0.30 7.69 -2.56
N SER A 53 -1.53 7.94 -3.04
CA SER A 53 -2.58 8.57 -2.25
C SER A 53 -3.32 7.51 -1.42
N PRO A 54 -3.31 7.55 -0.08
CA PRO A 54 -3.92 6.52 0.79
C PRO A 54 -5.44 6.40 0.64
N SER A 55 -6.09 7.40 0.04
CA SER A 55 -7.53 7.36 -0.29
C SER A 55 -7.85 6.65 -1.61
N LYS A 56 -6.82 6.20 -2.35
CA LYS A 56 -6.95 5.53 -3.64
C LYS A 56 -6.34 4.14 -3.57
N ILE A 57 -7.04 3.20 -4.18
CA ILE A 57 -6.63 1.81 -4.34
C ILE A 57 -6.24 1.55 -5.80
N CYS A 58 -5.36 0.58 -6.02
CA CYS A 58 -4.99 0.12 -7.35
C CYS A 58 -5.96 -0.97 -7.82
N CYS A 59 -6.63 -0.70 -8.93
CA CYS A 59 -7.60 -1.59 -9.56
C CYS A 59 -7.07 -2.08 -10.90
N ILE A 60 -7.16 -3.38 -11.15
CA ILE A 60 -6.86 -3.98 -12.45
C ILE A 60 -8.12 -4.65 -12.99
N GLU A 61 -8.34 -4.62 -14.31
CA GLU A 61 -9.41 -5.42 -14.93
C GLU A 61 -9.17 -6.90 -14.63
N ARG A 62 -10.25 -7.63 -14.34
CA ARG A 62 -10.16 -9.08 -14.32
C ARG A 62 -9.99 -9.51 -15.77
N LEU A 63 -8.76 -9.79 -16.17
CA LEU A 63 -8.54 -10.72 -17.27
C LEU A 63 -9.29 -11.98 -16.86
N PHE A 64 -10.41 -12.26 -17.51
CA PHE A 64 -10.94 -13.61 -17.54
C PHE A 64 -9.79 -14.40 -18.17
N GLU A 65 -9.06 -15.17 -17.36
CA GLU A 65 -8.24 -16.24 -17.92
C GLU A 65 -9.18 -17.00 -18.85
N GLU A 66 -8.88 -16.97 -20.15
CA GLU A 66 -9.54 -17.83 -21.12
C GLU A 66 -9.48 -19.25 -20.54
N ASP A 67 -10.66 -19.80 -20.21
CA ASP A 67 -10.85 -21.23 -20.10
C ASP A 67 -10.29 -21.87 -21.38
N SER A 68 -9.04 -22.34 -21.34
CA SER A 68 -8.33 -23.06 -22.41
C SER A 68 -7.95 -24.44 -21.90
#